data_AF-A0A6L2PZ17-F1
#
_entry.id   AF-A0A6L2PZ17-F1
#
_cell.length_a   1.000
_cell.length_b   1.000
_cell.length_c   1.000
_cell.angle_alpha   90.00
_cell.angle_beta   90.00
_cell.angle_gamma   90.00
#
_symmetry.space_group_name_H-M   'P 1'
#
loop_
_entity.id
_entity.type
_entity.pdbx_description
1 polymer ?
#
loop_
_entity_poly.entity_id
_entity_poly.type
_entity_poly.pdbx_seq_one_letter_code
_entity_poly.pdbx_strand_id
1 'polypeptide(L)'
;MRCVSVKFVLRVLTIEQKEHRLSVATNLLQEAETDQNFIEAIITGDDTWVYGYDPVRKAHLLSGSSPSLQGRRKRAKCVPK
;
A
#
# COMPACT_ATOMS: atom_id res chain seq x y z
N MET A 1 -4.14 10.26 -7.93
CA MET A 1 -4.46 10.00 -6.51
C MET A 1 -3.19 9.51 -5.82
N ARG A 2 -2.87 9.96 -4.59
CA ARG A 2 -1.71 9.43 -3.85
C ARG A 2 -2.13 8.14 -3.13
N CYS A 3 -1.53 7.02 -3.51
CA CYS A 3 -1.74 5.72 -2.90
C CYS A 3 -0.73 5.51 -1.76
N VAL A 4 -1.18 4.99 -0.63
CA VAL A 4 -0.30 4.63 0.50
C VAL A 4 -0.36 3.11 0.64
N SER A 5 0.82 2.46 0.64
CA SER A 5 0.90 1.02 0.92
C SER A 5 0.31 0.73 2.31
N VAL A 6 -0.32 -0.44 2.48
CA VAL A 6 -0.86 -0.87 3.78
C VAL A 6 0.26 -1.01 4.83
N LYS A 7 1.48 -1.32 4.40
CA LYS A 7 2.58 -1.64 5.30
C LYS A 7 3.33 -0.37 5.71
N PHE A 8 3.50 -0.17 7.02
CA PHE A 8 4.42 0.84 7.55
C PHE A 8 5.85 0.34 7.34
N VAL A 9 6.50 0.82 6.27
CA VAL A 9 7.89 0.51 6.02
C VAL A 9 8.76 1.45 6.87
N LEU A 10 9.59 0.89 7.74
CA LEU A 10 10.56 1.67 8.51
C LEU A 10 11.53 2.37 7.55
N ARG A 11 11.73 3.67 7.75
CA ARG A 11 12.65 4.47 6.94
C ARG A 11 14.11 4.12 7.18
N VAL A 12 14.43 3.63 8.39
CA VAL A 12 15.77 3.18 8.78
C VAL A 12 15.69 1.68 9.04
N LEU A 13 16.51 0.92 8.32
CA LEU A 13 16.63 -0.52 8.47
C LEU A 13 17.74 -0.85 9.46
N THR A 14 17.53 -1.88 10.28
CA THR A 14 18.57 -2.48 11.11
C THR A 14 19.63 -3.15 10.23
N ILE A 15 20.80 -3.48 10.80
CA ILE A 15 21.87 -4.20 10.07
C ILE A 15 21.35 -5.55 9.58
N GLU A 16 20.73 -6.33 10.47
CA GLU A 16 20.13 -7.63 10.16
C GLU A 16 19.10 -7.55 9.02
N GLN A 17 18.25 -6.52 9.00
CA GLN A 17 17.29 -6.31 7.92
C GLN A 17 17.97 -6.03 6.58
N LYS A 18 19.11 -5.34 6.57
CA LYS A 18 19.88 -5.08 5.35
C LYS A 18 20.55 -6.35 4.86
N GLU A 19 21.16 -7.11 5.75
CA GLU A 19 21.81 -8.38 5.42
C GLU A 19 20.81 -9.40 4.87
N HIS A 20 19.64 -9.51 5.50
CA HIS A 20 18.57 -10.37 5.02
C HIS A 20 18.09 -9.96 3.63
N ARG A 21 17.87 -8.65 3.40
CA ARG A 21 17.48 -8.14 2.07
C ARG A 21 18.54 -8.40 1.02
N LEU A 22 19.83 -8.26 1.36
CA LEU A 22 20.93 -8.53 0.45
C LEU A 22 20.96 -10.01 0.07
N SER A 23 20.89 -10.91 1.06
CA SER A 23 20.91 -12.35 0.84
C SER A 23 19.75 -12.83 -0.03
N VAL A 24 18.53 -12.33 0.21
CA VAL A 24 17.36 -12.69 -0.63
C VAL A 24 17.53 -12.13 -2.04
N ALA A 25 17.98 -10.88 -2.18
CA ALA A 25 18.16 -10.27 -3.49
C ALA A 25 19.24 -10.97 -4.33
N THR A 26 20.35 -11.41 -3.72
CA THR A 26 21.40 -12.15 -4.44
C THR A 26 20.89 -13.50 -4.94
N ASN A 27 20.09 -14.20 -4.14
CA ASN A 27 19.53 -15.49 -4.55
C ASN A 27 18.53 -15.32 -5.70
N LEU A 28 17.60 -14.36 -5.58
CA LEU A 28 16.62 -14.09 -6.63
C LEU A 28 17.28 -13.59 -7.92
N LEU A 29 18.38 -12.85 -7.82
CA LEU A 29 19.15 -12.42 -8.99
C LEU A 29 19.76 -13.62 -9.71
N GLN A 30 20.37 -14.55 -8.97
CA GLN A 30 20.94 -15.76 -9.55
C GLN A 30 19.87 -16.64 -10.22
N GLU A 31 18.69 -16.76 -9.60
CA GLU A 31 17.55 -17.47 -10.21
C GLU A 31 17.10 -16.80 -11.51
N ALA A 32 16.98 -15.48 -11.52
CA ALA A 32 16.61 -14.71 -12.71
C ALA A 32 17.66 -14.78 -13.83
N GLU A 33 18.95 -14.91 -13.50
CA GLU A 33 20.02 -15.11 -14.47
C GLU A 33 20.05 -16.54 -15.04
N THR A 34 19.60 -17.52 -14.25
CA THR A 34 19.61 -18.94 -14.65
C THR A 34 18.38 -19.31 -15.48
N ASP A 35 17.21 -18.80 -15.13
CA ASP A 35 15.95 -19.06 -15.82
C ASP A 35 15.39 -17.78 -16.46
N GLN A 36 15.39 -17.74 -17.81
CA GLN A 36 14.89 -16.61 -18.59
C GLN A 36 13.38 -16.37 -18.40
N ASN A 37 12.62 -17.39 -17.98
CA ASN A 37 11.18 -17.30 -17.75
C ASN A 37 10.83 -16.95 -16.30
N PHE A 38 11.83 -16.86 -15.41
CA PHE A 38 11.63 -16.65 -13.98
C PHE A 38 10.74 -15.44 -13.69
N ILE A 39 11.05 -14.30 -14.32
CA ILE A 39 10.32 -13.03 -14.12
C ILE A 39 8.87 -13.14 -14.63
N GLU A 40 8.65 -13.84 -15.75
CA GLU A 40 7.33 -13.99 -16.35
C GLU A 40 6.39 -14.87 -15.50
N ALA A 41 6.96 -15.80 -14.72
CA ALA A 41 6.22 -16.64 -13.80
C ALA A 41 5.81 -15.94 -12.50
N ILE A 42 6.33 -14.74 -12.20
CA ILE A 42 6.06 -14.06 -10.93
C ILE A 42 4.67 -13.43 -10.93
N ILE A 43 3.78 -13.96 -10.07
CA ILE A 43 2.49 -13.34 -9.75
C ILE A 43 2.66 -12.51 -8.48
N THR A 44 2.59 -11.18 -8.59
CA THR A 44 2.67 -10.26 -7.44
C THR A 44 1.32 -9.61 -7.13
N GLY A 45 1.06 -9.36 -5.85
CA GLY A 45 -0.11 -8.62 -5.39
C GLY A 45 0.21 -7.92 -4.08
N ASP A 46 -0.24 -6.67 -3.93
CA ASP A 46 -0.18 -5.94 -2.66
C ASP A 46 -1.43 -5.09 -2.51
N ASP A 47 -1.84 -4.92 -1.26
CA ASP A 47 -3.01 -4.12 -0.94
C ASP A 47 -2.64 -2.64 -0.85
N THR A 48 -3.58 -1.79 -1.26
CA THR A 48 -3.43 -0.34 -1.16
C THR A 48 -4.67 0.27 -0.51
N TRP A 49 -4.46 1.27 0.36
CA TRP A 49 -5.57 2.06 0.89
C TRP A 49 -5.97 3.15 -0.10
N VAL A 50 -7.23 3.11 -0.53
CA VAL A 50 -7.84 4.19 -1.31
C VAL A 50 -8.82 4.95 -0.43
N TYR A 51 -8.61 6.27 -0.32
CA TYR A 51 -9.51 7.15 0.40
C TYR A 51 -10.70 7.54 -0.48
N GLY A 52 -11.90 7.13 -0.08
CA GLY A 52 -13.14 7.60 -0.70
C GLY A 52 -13.42 9.05 -0.31
N TYR A 53 -13.07 9.99 -1.17
CA TYR A 53 -13.39 11.41 -0.98
C TYR A 53 -14.78 11.72 -1.55
N ASP A 54 -15.69 12.16 -0.68
CA ASP A 54 -17.01 12.67 -1.06
C ASP A 54 -17.00 14.21 -0.97
N PRO A 55 -16.99 14.93 -2.11
CA PRO A 55 -16.91 16.39 -2.13
C PRO A 55 -18.16 17.06 -1.54
N VAL A 56 -19.35 16.49 -1.78
CA VAL A 56 -20.63 17.07 -1.36
C VAL A 56 -20.74 17.01 0.15
N ARG A 57 -20.46 15.85 0.73
CA ARG A 57 -20.47 15.68 2.19
C ARG A 57 -19.43 16.54 2.89
N LYS A 58 -18.26 16.77 2.28
CA LYS A 58 -17.26 17.68 2.84
C LYS A 58 -17.72 19.13 2.78
N ALA A 59 -18.35 19.56 1.69
CA ALA A 59 -18.90 20.91 1.57
C ALA A 59 -19.96 21.19 2.64
N HIS A 60 -20.88 20.24 2.88
CA HIS A 60 -21.88 20.35 3.96
C HIS A 60 -21.28 20.42 5.36
N LEU A 61 -20.20 19.64 5.62
CA LEU A 61 -19.49 19.71 6.90
C LEU A 61 -18.76 21.05 7.10
N LEU A 62 -18.23 21.62 6.02
CA LEU A 62 -17.55 22.94 6.05
C LEU A 62 -18.55 24.10 6.19
N SER A 63 -19.79 23.93 5.75
CA SER A 63 -20.85 24.95 5.83
C SER A 63 -21.57 25.01 7.20
N GLY A 64 -21.14 24.22 8.20
CA GLY A 64 -21.68 24.25 9.56
C GLY A 64 -23.10 23.68 9.71
N SER A 65 -23.72 23.22 8.63
CA SER A 65 -25.05 22.60 8.63
C SER A 65 -24.91 21.14 9.04
N SER A 66 -24.98 20.85 10.34
CA SER A 66 -24.79 19.49 10.87
C SER A 66 -26.13 18.81 11.15
N PRO A 67 -26.76 18.08 10.20
CA PRO A 67 -27.72 17.06 10.58
C PRO A 67 -26.91 15.89 11.20
N SER A 68 -27.42 15.40 12.33
CA SER A 68 -26.90 14.30 13.14
C SER A 68 -25.88 13.39 12.43
N LEU A 69 -24.62 13.47 12.87
CA LEU A 69 -23.52 12.60 12.46
C LEU A 69 -23.75 11.17 12.97
N GLN A 70 -24.76 10.47 12.47
CA GLN A 70 -24.84 9.02 12.63
C GLN A 70 -24.05 8.35 11.50
N GLY A 71 -22.84 7.92 11.84
CA GLY A 71 -22.49 6.54 11.51
C GLY A 71 -21.75 6.24 10.20
N ARG A 72 -20.79 7.05 9.75
CA ARG A 72 -19.65 6.47 9.02
C ARG A 72 -18.35 7.24 9.24
N ARG A 73 -17.49 6.68 10.08
CA ARG A 73 -16.05 7.03 10.13
C ARG A 73 -15.52 7.06 8.70
N LYS A 74 -14.65 8.03 8.37
CA LYS A 74 -13.89 8.06 7.11
C LYS A 74 -13.15 6.73 6.98
N ARG A 75 -13.72 5.76 6.26
CA ARG A 75 -13.16 4.43 6.11
C ARG A 75 -12.37 4.46 4.80
N ALA A 76 -11.05 4.42 4.93
CA ALA A 76 -10.25 3.92 3.82
C ALA A 76 -10.75 2.49 3.51
N LYS A 77 -10.71 2.12 2.23
CA LYS A 77 -11.00 0.74 1.81
C LYS A 77 -9.70 0.12 1.31
N CYS A 78 -9.43 -1.11 1.73
CA CYS A 78 -8.38 -1.92 1.11
C CYS A 78 -8.88 -2.29 -0.28
N VAL A 79 -8.05 -2.03 -1.30
CA VAL A 79 -8.35 -2.37 -2.68
C VAL A 79 -7.17 -3.17 -3.22
N PRO A 80 -7.39 -4.39 -3.75
CA PRO A 80 -6.35 -5.13 -4.46
C PRO A 80 -6.00 -4.38 -5.75
N LYS A 81 -4.72 -4.36 -6.11
CA LYS A 81 -4.24 -3.75 -7.35
C LYS A 81 -4.46 -4.64 -8.56
#